data_AF-A0A924WX30-F1
#
_entry.id   AF-A0A924WX30-F1
#
_cell.length_a   1.000
_cell.length_b   1.000
_cell.length_c   1.000
_cell.angle_alpha   90.00
_cell.angle_beta   90.00
_cell.angle_gamma   90.00
#
_symmetry.space_group_name_H-M   'P 1'
#
loop_
_entity.id
_entity.type
_entity.pdbx_description
1 polymer ?
#
loop_
_entity_poly.entity_id
_entity_poly.type
_entity_poly.pdbx_seq_one_letter_code
_entity_poly.pdbx_strand_id
1 'polypeptide(L)' 'WVHDLWVDDSFRNQGAGREMTARTISRFKELGVRQVRLQTASANEAGRRMFASCGFRPATVEMLVSIHDD' A
#
# COMPACT_ATOMS: atom_id res chain seq x y z
N TRP A 1 -1.29 -11.11 -2.09
CA TRP A 1 -1.11 -9.77 -2.68
C TRP A 1 -2.24 -8.90 -2.17
N VAL A 2 -2.01 -7.62 -1.87
CA VAL A 2 -3.10 -6.66 -1.62
C VAL A 2 -3.34 -5.94 -2.93
N HIS A 3 -4.49 -6.19 -3.55
CA HIS A 3 -4.84 -5.59 -4.84
C HIS A 3 -5.24 -4.13 -4.64
N ASP A 4 -6.24 -3.91 -3.78
CA ASP A 4 -6.75 -2.58 -3.49
C ASP A 4 -6.92 -2.40 -1.99
N LEU A 5 -6.61 -1.18 -1.53
CA LEU A 5 -6.97 -0.69 -0.21
C LEU A 5 -7.35 0.77 -0.38
N TRP A 6 -8.60 1.06 -0.05
CA TRP A 6 -9.16 2.39 -0.18
C TRP A 6 -9.83 2.79 1.12
N VAL A 7 -9.78 4.09 1.40
CA VAL A 7 -10.47 4.72 2.52
C VAL A 7 -11.25 5.87 1.93
N ASP A 8 -12.57 5.85 2.17
CA ASP A 8 -13.45 6.96 1.82
C ASP A 8 -12.90 8.28 2.37
N ASP A 9 -13.02 9.32 1.56
CA ASP A 9 -12.41 10.62 1.81
C ASP A 9 -12.85 11.20 3.15
N SER A 10 -14.09 10.92 3.57
CA SER A 10 -14.65 11.35 4.86
C SER A 10 -13.98 10.71 6.08
N PHE A 11 -13.29 9.59 5.88
CA PHE A 11 -12.65 8.78 6.93
C PHE A 11 -11.12 8.77 6.85
N ARG A 12 -10.52 9.54 5.93
CA ARG A 12 -9.06 9.64 5.82
C ARG A 12 -8.44 10.32 7.03
N ASN A 13 -7.17 10.05 7.27
CA ASN A 13 -6.37 10.57 8.39
C ASN A 13 -6.88 10.17 9.80
N GLN A 14 -7.85 9.27 9.91
CA GLN A 14 -8.34 8.72 11.18
C GLN A 14 -7.72 7.36 11.53
N GLY A 15 -6.75 6.88 10.74
CA GLY A 15 -6.03 5.63 11.00
C GLY A 15 -6.65 4.37 10.37
N ALA A 16 -7.82 4.45 9.75
CA ALA A 16 -8.52 3.31 9.16
C ALA A 16 -7.65 2.49 8.19
N GLY A 17 -6.92 3.14 7.28
CA GLY A 17 -6.04 2.45 6.32
C GLY A 17 -4.90 1.66 6.99
N ARG A 18 -4.31 2.22 8.06
CA ARG A 18 -3.27 1.55 8.85
C ARG A 18 -3.84 0.35 9.59
N GLU A 19 -5.02 0.49 10.19
CA GLU A 19 -5.68 -0.60 10.90
C GLU A 19 -6.05 -1.75 9.97
N MET A 20 -6.67 -1.47 8.82
CA MET A 20 -6.97 -2.49 7.80
C MET A 20 -5.72 -3.21 7.32
N THR A 21 -4.64 -2.46 7.07
CA THR A 21 -3.34 -3.03 6.66
C THR A 21 -2.77 -3.96 7.74
N ALA A 22 -2.76 -3.51 9.00
CA ALA A 22 -2.24 -4.30 10.12
C ALA A 22 -3.03 -5.60 10.33
N ARG A 23 -4.37 -5.53 10.29
CA ARG A 23 -5.24 -6.71 10.41
C ARG A 23 -5.02 -7.69 9.26
N THR A 24 -4.85 -7.19 8.04
CA THR A 24 -4.54 -8.02 6.86
C THR A 24 -3.21 -8.76 7.03
N ILE A 25 -2.15 -8.06 7.47
CA ILE A 25 -0.84 -8.69 7.73
C ILE A 25 -0.96 -9.76 8.82
N SER A 26 -1.64 -9.48 9.93
CA SER A 26 -1.86 -10.45 11.02
C SER A 26 -2.58 -11.69 10.52
N ARG A 27 -3.65 -11.52 9.73
CA ARG A 27 -4.38 -12.65 9.17
C ARG A 27 -3.52 -13.49 8.22
N PHE A 28 -2.70 -12.86 7.39
CA PHE A 28 -1.79 -13.57 6.50
C PHE A 28 -0.68 -14.32 7.25
N LYS A 29 -0.20 -13.79 8.38
CA LYS A 29 0.73 -14.51 9.25
C LYS A 29 0.10 -15.78 9.81
N GLU A 30 -1.14 -15.73 10.28
CA GLU A 30 -1.88 -16.91 10.78
C GLU A 30 -2.05 -17.98 9.70
N LEU A 31 -2.19 -17.58 8.44
CA LEU A 31 -2.31 -18.48 7.29
C LEU A 31 -0.96 -19.01 6.79
N GLY A 32 0.16 -18.66 7.44
CA GLY A 32 1.50 -19.11 7.02
C GLY A 32 2.03 -18.41 5.77
N VAL A 33 1.44 -17.29 5.35
CA VAL A 33 1.92 -16.52 4.20
C VAL A 33 3.27 -15.89 4.54
N ARG A 34 4.28 -16.14 3.71
CA ARG A 34 5.66 -15.69 3.97
C ARG A 34 5.94 -14.26 3.49
N GLN A 35 5.12 -13.72 2.58
CA GLN A 35 5.31 -12.39 2.02
C GLN A 35 3.98 -11.76 1.60
N VAL A 36 3.84 -10.47 1.92
CA VAL A 36 2.74 -9.61 1.44
C VAL A 36 3.33 -8.57 0.50
N ARG A 37 2.71 -8.39 -0.66
CA ARG A 37 3.12 -7.43 -1.69
C ARG A 37 1.91 -6.60 -2.11
N LEU A 38 2.19 -5.36 -2.52
CA LEU A 38 1.25 -4.40 -3.10
C LEU A 38 1.99 -3.54 -4.12
N GLN A 39 1.23 -2.86 -4.97
CA GLN A 39 1.71 -1.76 -5.79
C GLN A 39 1.08 -0.46 -5.31
N THR A 40 1.78 0.64 -5.48
CA THR A 40 1.25 1.99 -5.24
C THR A 40 1.94 2.96 -6.17
N ALA A 41 1.19 3.95 -6.66
CA ALA A 41 1.72 4.95 -7.57
C ALA A 41 2.89 5.73 -6.93
N SER A 42 3.88 6.11 -7.74
CA SER A 42 5.00 6.94 -7.30
C SER A 42 4.54 8.31 -6.78
N ALA A 43 3.40 8.83 -7.24
CA ALA A 43 2.80 10.07 -6.75
C ALA A 43 1.99 9.90 -5.45
N ASN A 44 1.64 8.67 -5.04
CA ASN A 44 0.83 8.43 -3.85
C ASN A 44 1.69 8.48 -2.57
N GLU A 45 2.18 9.66 -2.21
CA GLU A 45 3.06 9.84 -1.06
C GLU A 45 2.41 9.43 0.27
N ALA A 46 1.16 9.83 0.49
CA ALA A 46 0.42 9.50 1.71
C ALA A 46 0.29 7.97 1.88
N GLY A 47 -0.10 7.25 0.82
CA GLY A 47 -0.18 5.80 0.81
C GLY A 47 1.18 5.15 1.06
N ARG A 48 2.25 5.62 0.40
CA ARG A 48 3.61 5.10 0.61
C ARG A 48 4.09 5.25 2.06
N ARG A 49 3.90 6.42 2.68
CA ARG A 49 4.27 6.67 4.08
C ARG A 49 3.46 5.78 5.03
N MET A 50 2.15 5.63 4.78
CA MET A 50 1.30 4.72 5.56
C MET A 50 1.77 3.27 5.48
N PHE A 51 2.01 2.74 4.27
CA PHE A 51 2.50 1.37 4.10
C PHE A 51 3.89 1.17 4.72
N ALA A 52 4.79 2.15 4.61
CA ALA A 52 6.09 2.10 5.29
C ALA A 52 5.94 1.99 6.82
N SER A 53 5.00 2.74 7.42
CA SER A 53 4.68 2.63 8.85
C SER A 53 4.10 1.27 9.26
N CYS A 54 3.61 0.47 8.30
CA CYS A 54 3.15 -0.90 8.50
C CYS A 54 4.24 -1.95 8.24
N GLY A 55 5.48 -1.53 7.95
CA GLY A 55 6.62 -2.40 7.70
C GLY A 55 6.81 -2.83 6.24
N PHE A 56 6.05 -2.26 5.29
CA PHE A 56 6.36 -2.43 3.87
C PHE A 56 7.64 -1.67 3.51
N ARG A 57 8.38 -2.19 2.53
CA ARG A 57 9.58 -1.56 1.96
C ARG A 57 9.54 -1.67 0.44
N PRO A 58 10.21 -0.78 -0.30
CA PRO A 58 10.36 -0.92 -1.75
C PRO A 58 10.92 -2.31 -2.12
N ALA A 59 10.32 -2.93 -3.14
CA ALA A 59 10.72 -4.23 -3.66
C ALA A 59 11.03 -4.19 -5.17
N THR A 60 10.32 -3.34 -5.91
CA THR A 60 10.49 -3.13 -7.36
C THR A 60 10.30 -1.64 -7.65
N VAL A 61 10.90 -1.16 -8.75
CA VAL A 61 10.67 0.18 -9.30
C VAL A 61 10.15 0.01 -10.71
N GLU A 62 8.94 0.51 -10.96
CA GLU A 62 8.37 0.63 -12.30
C GLU A 62 8.79 1.98 -12.89
N MET A 63 9.22 1.98 -14.15
CA MET A 63 9.69 3.18 -14.85
C MET A 63 8.81 3.43 -16.06
N LEU A 64 8.56 4.70 -16.36
CA LEU A 64 7.83 5.14 -17.54
C LEU A 64 8.54 6.32 -18.19
N VAL A 65 8.31 6.50 -19.49
CA VAL A 65 8.71 7.67 -20.26
C VAL A 65 7.49 8.15 -21.04
N SER A 66 7.20 9.45 -20.98
CA SER A 66 6.23 10.07 -21.89
C SER A 66 6.88 10.21 -23.26
N ILE A 67 6.29 9.58 -24.29
CA ILE A 67 6.80 9.67 -25.68
C ILE A 67 6.16 10.86 -26.40
N HIS A 68 5.01 11.31 -25.92
CA HIS A 68 4.32 12.52 -26.32
C HIS A 68 3.75 13.18 -25.06
N ASP A 69 3.94 14.49 -24.93
CA ASP A 69 3.20 15.31 -23.99
C ASP A 69 2.07 15.99 -24.77
N ASP A 70 0.86 16.03 -24.21
CA ASP A 70 -0.15 17.02 -24.59
C ASP A 70 0.19 18.37 -23.93
#